data_AF-A0A8C5DWT6-F1
#
_entry.id   AF-A0A8C5DWT6-F1
#
_cell.length_a   1.000
_cell.length_b   1.000
_cell.length_c   1.000
_cell.angle_alpha   90.00
_cell.angle_beta   90.00
_cell.angle_gamma   90.00
#
_symmetry.space_group_name_H-M   'P 1'
#
loop_
_entity.id
_entity.type
_entity.pdbx_description
1 polymer ?
#
loop_
_entity_poly.entity_id
_entity_poly.type
_entity_poly.pdbx_seq_one_letter_code
_entity_poly.pdbx_strand_id
1 'polypeptide(L)'
;ADICEFLLADDTNWFPKENMFSFQTATTTMQPLLFLLHFDFSTHRNFRKHLRMVGSRRIKAQSGDLQTSCGTLDEGGLVEGIDWEEEREMERLACEGDDFIPPKIMLISSKVPKAEYVPTIIRRDDPSIIPILYDHEHATFDDILEEIEKKLTAYRRGSKFWRMLIFCQGGPGHLYLLKNKVATFAKVEKEEDMSQFWRRLSRFMSKVNPEPNLIHIMGCYVLGNPNGEKLFQKLKNLMRPYSVEFESPLELSAQGKEMIEMYFDFRLYRLWKTRQHSKLLDYEDLL
;
A
#
# COMPACT_ATOMS: atom_id res chain seq x y z
N ALA A 1 33.17 26.90 -9.86
CA ALA A 1 32.52 28.16 -10.26
C ALA A 1 32.57 28.19 -11.79
N ASP A 2 31.53 27.96 -12.57
CA ASP A 2 30.09 27.91 -12.31
C ASP A 2 29.42 27.02 -13.38
N ILE A 3 28.91 25.86 -12.96
CA ILE A 3 27.88 25.09 -13.71
C ILE A 3 26.61 24.96 -12.85
N CYS A 4 26.70 25.27 -11.55
CA CYS A 4 25.57 25.27 -10.62
C CYS A 4 24.64 26.48 -10.79
N GLU A 5 25.06 27.55 -11.46
CA GLU A 5 24.25 28.78 -11.57
C GLU A 5 23.23 28.77 -12.72
N PHE A 6 23.37 27.89 -13.72
CA PHE A 6 22.45 27.85 -14.87
C PHE A 6 21.17 27.04 -14.64
N LEU A 7 21.01 26.39 -13.47
CA LEU A 7 19.84 25.58 -13.12
C LEU A 7 18.93 26.21 -12.07
N LEU A 8 19.19 27.45 -11.64
CA LEU A 8 18.41 28.15 -10.62
C LEU A 8 17.37 29.15 -11.17
N ALA A 9 17.17 29.21 -12.48
CA ALA A 9 16.22 30.12 -13.11
C ALA A 9 15.10 29.36 -13.83
N ASP A 10 14.19 28.75 -13.07
CA ASP A 10 12.75 28.57 -13.38
C ASP A 10 12.13 27.48 -12.47
N ASP A 11 12.00 27.80 -11.18
CA ASP A 11 11.43 26.89 -10.17
C ASP A 11 9.92 27.09 -9.92
N THR A 12 9.20 27.80 -10.79
CA THR A 12 7.78 28.14 -10.56
C THR A 12 6.78 27.49 -11.50
N ASN A 13 7.18 26.65 -12.46
CA ASN A 13 6.22 26.08 -13.41
C ASN A 13 6.60 24.67 -13.91
N TRP A 14 6.64 23.69 -13.00
CA TRP A 14 6.86 22.27 -13.33
C TRP A 14 5.60 21.56 -13.89
N PHE A 15 4.81 22.22 -14.74
CA PHE A 15 3.82 21.50 -15.54
C PHE A 15 4.49 21.05 -16.84
N PRO A 16 4.86 19.75 -17.01
CA PRO A 16 5.33 19.27 -18.30
C PRO A 16 4.19 19.46 -19.32
N LYS A 17 4.42 20.35 -20.30
CA LYS A 17 3.55 20.50 -21.46
C LYS A 17 3.70 19.24 -22.32
N GLU A 18 2.59 18.53 -22.45
CA GLU A 18 2.30 17.49 -23.44
C GLU A 18 3.03 16.14 -23.32
N ASN A 19 2.26 15.14 -22.84
CA ASN A 19 2.05 13.88 -23.55
C ASN A 19 0.69 13.32 -23.07
N MET A 20 -0.37 13.79 -23.71
CA MET A 20 -1.68 13.16 -23.65
C MET A 20 -1.54 11.81 -24.36
N PHE A 21 -1.21 10.77 -23.61
CA PHE A 21 -1.14 9.41 -24.14
C PHE A 21 -2.47 9.07 -24.80
N SER A 22 -2.39 8.74 -26.09
CA SER A 22 -3.48 8.12 -26.82
C SER A 22 -3.85 6.81 -26.12
N PHE A 23 -5.01 6.78 -25.48
CA PHE A 23 -5.68 5.53 -25.18
C PHE A 23 -6.12 4.94 -26.52
N GLN A 24 -5.46 3.89 -26.99
CA GLN A 24 -6.08 3.01 -27.97
C GLN A 24 -7.18 2.25 -27.25
N THR A 25 -8.37 2.83 -27.23
CA THR A 25 -9.60 2.10 -26.95
C THR A 25 -9.74 1.08 -28.07
N ALA A 26 -9.58 -0.21 -27.75
CA ALA A 26 -9.96 -1.28 -28.66
C ALA A 26 -11.44 -1.09 -29.00
N THR A 27 -11.70 -0.58 -30.20
CA THR A 27 -13.04 -0.37 -30.73
C THR A 27 -13.46 -1.68 -31.35
N THR A 28 -14.12 -2.55 -30.58
CA THR A 28 -14.82 -3.69 -31.17
C THR A 28 -16.16 -3.19 -31.70
N THR A 29 -16.25 -3.20 -33.02
CA THR A 29 -17.38 -2.84 -33.88
C THR A 29 -18.73 -3.32 -33.37
N MET A 30 -19.68 -2.38 -33.28
CA MET A 30 -21.11 -2.66 -33.25
C MET A 30 -21.58 -3.22 -34.58
N GLN A 31 -22.29 -4.35 -34.55
CA GLN A 31 -23.40 -4.61 -35.46
C GLN A 31 -24.59 -5.24 -34.72
N PRO A 32 -25.85 -4.98 -35.15
CA PRO A 32 -27.05 -5.13 -34.34
C PRO A 32 -27.92 -6.33 -34.74
N LEU A 33 -28.98 -6.52 -33.95
CA LEU A 33 -30.24 -7.24 -34.23
C LEU A 33 -30.32 -8.76 -33.98
N LEU A 34 -31.35 -9.08 -33.17
CA LEU A 34 -32.21 -10.26 -33.19
C LEU A 34 -31.83 -11.45 -32.31
N PHE A 35 -32.05 -11.31 -30.99
CA PHE A 35 -32.62 -12.42 -30.20
C PHE A 35 -33.31 -11.85 -28.95
N LEU A 36 -34.51 -11.31 -29.12
CA LEU A 36 -35.47 -11.21 -28.03
C LEU A 36 -36.51 -12.31 -28.24
N LEU A 37 -37.02 -12.83 -27.12
CA LEU A 37 -38.14 -13.77 -26.97
C LEU A 37 -37.76 -15.26 -26.83
N HIS A 38 -37.34 -15.64 -25.62
CA HIS A 38 -38.08 -16.61 -24.79
C HIS A 38 -37.25 -16.95 -23.54
N PHE A 39 -37.63 -16.43 -22.37
CA PHE A 39 -37.87 -17.29 -21.20
C PHE A 39 -38.63 -16.49 -20.13
N ASP A 40 -39.84 -16.98 -19.84
CA ASP A 40 -40.85 -16.54 -18.87
C ASP A 40 -40.28 -16.17 -17.48
N PHE A 41 -40.75 -15.12 -16.81
CA PHE A 41 -42.04 -14.94 -16.09
C PHE A 41 -42.27 -15.94 -14.93
N SER A 42 -42.82 -15.40 -13.83
CA SER A 42 -43.07 -16.01 -12.50
C SER A 42 -41.86 -16.08 -11.56
N THR A 43 -41.85 -15.52 -10.34
CA THR A 43 -42.95 -15.21 -9.41
C THR A 43 -42.67 -14.02 -8.48
N HIS A 44 -43.79 -13.46 -8.04
CA HIS A 44 -44.10 -12.27 -7.25
C HIS A 44 -43.30 -11.90 -5.98
N ARG A 45 -43.22 -10.57 -5.82
CA ARG A 45 -43.12 -9.76 -4.58
C ARG A 45 -44.20 -10.13 -3.54
N ASN A 46 -43.94 -9.85 -2.25
CA ASN A 46 -44.79 -9.02 -1.36
C ASN A 46 -44.01 -8.67 -0.07
N PHE A 47 -43.75 -7.37 0.21
CA PHE A 47 -44.43 -6.51 1.20
C PHE A 47 -44.37 -7.08 2.64
N ARG A 48 -44.01 -6.36 3.71
CA ARG A 48 -44.43 -5.01 4.11
C ARG A 48 -43.69 -4.62 5.41
N LYS A 49 -43.44 -3.32 5.57
CA LYS A 49 -42.91 -2.66 6.78
C LYS A 49 -43.87 -2.77 7.97
N HIS A 50 -43.34 -2.82 9.20
CA HIS A 50 -43.97 -2.20 10.37
C HIS A 50 -42.93 -1.78 11.43
N LEU A 51 -43.00 -0.50 11.81
CA LEU A 51 -42.36 0.11 12.96
C LEU A 51 -43.31 0.01 14.16
N ARG A 52 -42.79 -0.28 15.36
CA ARG A 52 -43.33 0.22 16.63
C ARG A 52 -42.29 0.08 17.75
N MET A 53 -41.85 1.22 18.29
CA MET A 53 -41.33 1.33 19.66
C MET A 53 -42.51 1.52 20.62
N VAL A 54 -42.55 0.81 21.75
CA VAL A 54 -42.95 1.31 23.09
C VAL A 54 -42.46 0.30 24.17
N GLY A 55 -41.82 0.80 25.23
CA GLY A 55 -42.19 0.41 26.60
C GLY A 55 -41.28 -0.52 27.42
N SER A 56 -40.45 0.11 28.26
CA SER A 56 -40.05 -0.26 29.64
C SER A 56 -40.26 -1.69 30.16
N ARG A 57 -39.17 -2.29 30.65
CA ARG A 57 -39.16 -2.89 31.99
C ARG A 57 -37.76 -2.89 32.61
N ARG A 58 -37.68 -2.29 33.79
CA ARG A 58 -36.53 -2.17 34.70
C ARG A 58 -36.59 -3.34 35.67
N ILE A 59 -35.51 -4.10 35.82
CA ILE A 59 -35.27 -4.94 37.01
C ILE A 59 -33.85 -4.67 37.48
N LYS A 60 -33.76 -4.19 38.73
CA LYS A 60 -32.55 -4.10 39.55
C LYS A 60 -32.57 -5.32 40.46
N ALA A 61 -31.44 -6.01 40.62
CA ALA A 61 -31.16 -6.83 41.79
C ALA A 61 -29.67 -6.70 42.11
N GLN A 62 -29.38 -6.41 43.39
CA GLN A 62 -28.06 -6.16 43.97
C GLN A 62 -27.42 -7.46 44.47
N SER A 63 -26.10 -7.37 44.67
CA SER A 63 -25.33 -7.91 45.81
C SER A 63 -24.65 -9.28 45.68
N GLY A 64 -23.37 -9.31 46.07
CA GLY A 64 -22.81 -10.41 46.86
C GLY A 64 -21.67 -11.21 46.24
N ASP A 65 -20.44 -10.82 46.58
CA ASP A 65 -19.29 -11.62 47.03
C ASP A 65 -18.90 -12.98 46.39
N LEU A 66 -17.67 -12.96 45.87
CA LEU A 66 -16.54 -13.86 46.18
C LEU A 66 -16.85 -15.36 46.48
N GLN A 67 -16.48 -16.26 45.55
CA GLN A 67 -15.61 -17.41 45.85
C GLN A 67 -15.26 -18.25 44.60
N THR A 68 -13.97 -18.59 44.55
CA THR A 68 -13.30 -19.74 43.90
C THR A 68 -14.20 -20.91 43.49
N SER A 69 -14.09 -21.35 42.23
CA SER A 69 -14.26 -22.76 41.87
C SER A 69 -13.49 -23.11 40.58
N CYS A 70 -13.05 -24.36 40.54
CA CYS A 70 -12.15 -25.02 39.60
C CYS A 70 -12.93 -25.65 38.43
N GLY A 71 -12.28 -25.77 37.26
CA GLY A 71 -12.73 -26.50 36.07
C GLY A 71 -13.51 -25.62 35.09
N THR A 72 -13.33 -25.64 33.78
CA THR A 72 -12.84 -26.69 32.86
C THR A 72 -12.49 -26.03 31.52
N LEU A 73 -11.44 -26.53 30.85
CA LEU A 73 -11.06 -26.34 29.44
C LEU A 73 -12.05 -25.53 28.57
N ASP A 74 -11.69 -24.27 28.27
CA ASP A 74 -12.13 -23.58 27.06
C ASP A 74 -10.86 -23.21 26.27
N GLU A 75 -10.43 -24.19 25.48
CA GLU A 75 -9.29 -24.13 24.57
C GLU A 75 -9.79 -23.50 23.26
N GLY A 76 -9.55 -22.19 23.07
CA GLY A 76 -9.85 -21.57 21.77
C GLY A 76 -9.95 -20.06 21.65
N GLY A 77 -9.58 -19.23 22.64
CA GLY A 77 -9.82 -17.78 22.52
C GLY A 77 -8.92 -16.80 23.26
N LEU A 78 -7.86 -17.22 23.97
CA LEU A 78 -7.11 -16.33 24.88
C LEU A 78 -5.61 -16.16 24.57
N VAL A 79 -5.12 -16.62 23.41
CA VAL A 79 -3.67 -16.63 23.11
C VAL A 79 -3.21 -15.46 22.21
N GLU A 80 -4.09 -14.79 21.47
CA GLU A 80 -3.67 -13.68 20.57
C GLU A 80 -3.37 -12.35 21.29
N GLY A 81 -3.82 -12.18 22.54
CA GLY A 81 -3.65 -10.92 23.28
C GLY A 81 -2.26 -10.73 23.92
N ILE A 82 -1.55 -11.83 24.19
CA ILE A 82 -0.24 -11.80 24.86
C ILE A 82 0.86 -11.46 23.83
N ASP A 83 0.80 -12.04 22.62
CA ASP A 83 1.74 -11.77 21.52
C ASP A 83 1.73 -10.29 21.09
N TRP A 84 0.56 -9.66 21.04
CA TRP A 84 0.45 -8.27 20.55
C TRP A 84 1.17 -7.25 21.44
N GLU A 85 0.93 -7.30 22.75
CA GLU A 85 1.52 -6.35 23.69
C GLU A 85 3.02 -6.63 23.89
N GLU A 86 3.42 -7.89 23.93
CA GLU A 86 4.83 -8.29 24.00
C GLU A 86 5.60 -7.86 22.73
N GLU A 87 5.08 -8.12 21.52
CA GLU A 87 5.69 -7.64 20.28
C GLU A 87 5.75 -6.10 20.23
N ARG A 88 4.74 -5.40 20.77
CA ARG A 88 4.72 -3.93 20.84
C ARG A 88 5.78 -3.40 21.80
N GLU A 89 5.97 -4.02 22.94
CA GLU A 89 6.99 -3.60 23.90
C GLU A 89 8.39 -3.92 23.40
N MET A 90 8.58 -5.08 22.75
CA MET A 90 9.85 -5.38 22.07
C MET A 90 10.19 -4.35 20.98
N GLU A 91 9.19 -3.91 20.21
CA GLU A 91 9.36 -2.82 19.25
C GLU A 91 9.74 -1.51 19.96
N ARG A 92 9.05 -1.15 21.05
CA ARG A 92 9.36 0.05 21.85
C ARG A 92 10.82 0.07 22.28
N LEU A 93 11.32 -1.05 22.81
CA LEU A 93 12.72 -1.22 23.21
C LEU A 93 13.67 -1.09 22.02
N ALA A 94 13.31 -1.61 20.85
CA ALA A 94 14.11 -1.45 19.63
C ALA A 94 14.12 0.01 19.11
N CYS A 95 13.09 0.79 19.40
CA CYS A 95 12.99 2.20 19.06
C CYS A 95 13.68 3.14 20.05
N GLU A 96 14.27 2.62 21.15
CA GLU A 96 15.00 3.44 22.11
C GLU A 96 16.32 3.99 21.52
N GLY A 97 16.75 5.14 22.04
CA GLY A 97 17.96 5.84 21.60
C GLY A 97 17.66 7.03 20.70
N ASP A 98 18.37 8.13 20.94
CA ASP A 98 18.20 9.39 20.20
C ASP A 98 18.65 9.28 18.73
N ASP A 99 19.36 8.21 18.38
CA ASP A 99 19.83 7.90 17.03
C ASP A 99 18.78 7.15 16.18
N PHE A 100 17.67 6.70 16.78
CA PHE A 100 16.67 5.92 16.06
C PHE A 100 15.87 6.78 15.09
N ILE A 101 15.93 6.43 13.80
CA ILE A 101 15.07 6.99 12.76
C ILE A 101 14.14 5.88 12.27
N PRO A 102 12.81 6.05 12.29
CA PRO A 102 11.90 5.03 11.81
C PRO A 102 12.20 4.65 10.35
N PRO A 103 12.36 3.35 10.03
CA PRO A 103 12.68 2.91 8.68
C PRO A 103 11.51 3.12 7.73
N LYS A 104 11.83 3.37 6.46
CA LYS A 104 10.89 3.52 5.34
C LYS A 104 11.22 2.47 4.29
N ILE A 105 10.32 1.52 4.07
CA ILE A 105 10.54 0.48 3.04
C ILE A 105 10.17 1.06 1.67
N MET A 106 11.00 0.80 0.67
CA MET A 106 10.71 1.17 -0.71
C MET A 106 10.79 -0.07 -1.60
N LEU A 107 9.63 -0.66 -1.94
CA LEU A 107 9.54 -1.77 -2.88
C LEU A 107 9.49 -1.24 -4.31
N ILE A 108 10.43 -1.68 -5.13
CA ILE A 108 10.55 -1.28 -6.54
C ILE A 108 10.35 -2.52 -7.40
N SER A 109 9.30 -2.50 -8.23
CA SER A 109 9.11 -3.54 -9.24
C SER A 109 10.14 -3.38 -10.36
N SER A 110 10.75 -4.48 -10.81
CA SER A 110 11.57 -4.50 -12.04
C SER A 110 10.81 -4.10 -13.31
N LYS A 111 9.47 -4.02 -13.30
CA LYS A 111 8.68 -3.44 -14.40
C LYS A 111 8.68 -1.91 -14.41
N VAL A 112 9.13 -1.25 -13.35
CA VAL A 112 9.34 0.21 -13.39
C VAL A 112 10.41 0.51 -14.47
N PRO A 113 10.17 1.45 -15.40
CA PRO A 113 11.16 1.74 -16.44
C PRO A 113 12.50 2.16 -15.81
N LYS A 114 13.62 1.54 -16.20
CA LYS A 114 14.95 1.83 -15.63
C LYS A 114 14.98 1.66 -14.09
N ALA A 115 14.28 0.63 -13.57
CA ALA A 115 14.14 0.32 -12.14
C ALA A 115 15.50 0.18 -11.43
N GLU A 116 16.50 -0.36 -12.11
CA GLU A 116 17.86 -0.59 -11.62
C GLU A 116 18.58 0.72 -11.23
N TYR A 117 18.16 1.86 -11.79
CA TYR A 117 18.70 3.18 -11.45
C TYR A 117 17.92 3.89 -10.35
N VAL A 118 16.73 3.41 -9.99
CA VAL A 118 15.88 4.05 -8.96
C VAL A 118 16.61 4.17 -7.61
N PRO A 119 17.42 3.20 -7.13
CA PRO A 119 18.19 3.38 -5.90
C PRO A 119 19.18 4.55 -5.94
N THR A 120 19.68 4.94 -7.12
CA THR A 120 20.67 6.03 -7.26
C THR A 120 20.08 7.43 -7.10
N ILE A 121 18.75 7.55 -7.21
CA ILE A 121 18.00 8.81 -7.11
C ILE A 121 17.28 8.97 -5.76
N ILE A 122 17.44 8.00 -4.86
CA ILE A 122 16.98 8.10 -3.48
C ILE A 122 17.76 9.22 -2.79
N ARG A 123 17.07 9.96 -1.94
CA ARG A 123 17.71 11.06 -1.21
C ARG A 123 18.77 10.54 -0.25
N ARG A 124 19.95 11.17 -0.27
CA ARG A 124 21.15 10.66 0.44
C ARG A 124 21.24 11.13 1.89
N ASP A 125 20.44 12.13 2.26
CA ASP A 125 20.37 12.73 3.59
C ASP A 125 19.48 11.92 4.57
N ASP A 126 18.73 10.94 4.08
CA ASP A 126 17.86 10.09 4.90
C ASP A 126 18.27 8.61 4.81
N PRO A 127 19.10 8.12 5.76
CA PRO A 127 19.56 6.73 5.78
C PRO A 127 18.45 5.73 6.18
N SER A 128 17.26 6.19 6.56
CA SER A 128 16.16 5.31 6.98
C SER A 128 15.37 4.75 5.79
N ILE A 129 15.64 5.21 4.57
CA ILE A 129 15.00 4.69 3.34
C ILE A 129 15.72 3.42 2.88
N ILE A 130 14.99 2.32 2.83
CA ILE A 130 15.51 0.99 2.52
C ILE A 130 14.92 0.53 1.18
N PRO A 131 15.66 0.66 0.06
CA PRO A 131 15.21 0.16 -1.23
C PRO A 131 15.32 -1.36 -1.36
N ILE A 132 14.28 -1.97 -1.93
CA ILE A 132 14.21 -3.38 -2.27
C ILE A 132 13.69 -3.49 -3.70
N LEU A 133 14.56 -3.88 -4.63
CA LEU A 133 14.23 -4.17 -6.01
C LEU A 133 13.84 -5.65 -6.14
N TYR A 134 12.66 -5.95 -6.67
CA TYR A 134 12.21 -7.33 -6.85
C TYR A 134 11.89 -7.65 -8.32
N ASP A 135 12.10 -8.91 -8.70
CA ASP A 135 11.77 -9.42 -10.03
C ASP A 135 10.27 -9.68 -10.14
N HIS A 136 9.57 -8.94 -11.00
CA HIS A 136 8.13 -9.06 -11.18
C HIS A 136 7.73 -10.41 -11.80
N GLU A 137 8.61 -10.99 -12.63
CA GLU A 137 8.32 -12.22 -13.37
C GLU A 137 8.58 -13.46 -12.52
N HIS A 138 9.60 -13.42 -11.67
CA HIS A 138 10.11 -14.63 -10.98
C HIS A 138 10.01 -14.59 -9.46
N ALA A 139 9.89 -13.42 -8.81
CA ALA A 139 9.76 -13.37 -7.36
C ALA A 139 8.38 -13.88 -6.90
N THR A 140 8.36 -14.39 -5.68
CA THR A 140 7.15 -14.75 -4.94
C THR A 140 6.85 -13.71 -3.86
N PHE A 141 5.65 -13.78 -3.28
CA PHE A 141 5.32 -12.95 -2.12
C PHE A 141 6.20 -13.27 -0.91
N ASP A 142 6.61 -14.53 -0.74
CA ASP A 142 7.51 -14.94 0.33
C ASP A 142 8.90 -14.33 0.17
N ASP A 143 9.47 -14.35 -1.04
CA ASP A 143 10.77 -13.72 -1.33
C ASP A 143 10.79 -12.23 -0.95
N ILE A 144 9.70 -11.51 -1.23
CA ILE A 144 9.55 -10.10 -0.89
C ILE A 144 9.52 -9.91 0.64
N LEU A 145 8.73 -10.74 1.35
CA LEU A 145 8.60 -10.63 2.81
C LEU A 145 9.92 -10.98 3.52
N GLU A 146 10.63 -12.01 3.05
CA GLU A 146 11.95 -12.40 3.58
C GLU A 146 13.00 -11.30 3.39
N GLU A 147 13.03 -10.65 2.22
CA GLU A 147 13.99 -9.56 1.99
C GLU A 147 13.63 -8.31 2.83
N ILE A 148 12.34 -8.02 3.06
CA ILE A 148 11.92 -6.96 4.00
C ILE A 148 12.42 -7.29 5.42
N GLU A 149 12.18 -8.50 5.92
CA GLU A 149 12.59 -8.91 7.26
C GLU A 149 14.11 -8.84 7.43
N LYS A 150 14.85 -9.35 6.45
CA LYS A 150 16.32 -9.30 6.43
C LYS A 150 16.85 -7.87 6.47
N LYS A 151 16.27 -6.97 5.67
CA LYS A 151 16.68 -5.56 5.61
C LYS A 151 16.32 -4.79 6.88
N LEU A 152 15.15 -5.01 7.46
CA LEU A 152 14.76 -4.44 8.75
C LEU A 152 15.66 -4.92 9.89
N THR A 153 15.97 -6.22 9.91
CA THR A 153 16.87 -6.80 10.91
C THR A 153 18.28 -6.23 10.81
N ALA A 154 18.78 -6.04 9.59
CA ALA A 154 20.07 -5.40 9.35
C ALA A 154 20.07 -3.91 9.71
N TYR A 155 18.94 -3.22 9.51
CA TYR A 155 18.77 -1.82 9.90
C TYR A 155 18.80 -1.66 11.42
N ARG A 156 17.88 -2.33 12.10
CA ARG A 156 17.86 -2.48 13.56
C ARG A 156 16.94 -3.65 13.94
N ARG A 157 17.51 -4.69 14.56
CA ARG A 157 16.75 -5.87 14.99
C ARG A 157 15.56 -5.47 15.88
N GLY A 158 14.38 -5.99 15.55
CA GLY A 158 13.13 -5.68 16.26
C GLY A 158 12.41 -4.42 15.78
N SER A 159 13.04 -3.60 14.92
CA SER A 159 12.39 -2.41 14.35
C SER A 159 11.29 -2.78 13.35
N LYS A 160 10.34 -1.85 13.19
CA LYS A 160 9.21 -1.92 12.26
C LYS A 160 9.17 -0.64 11.43
N PHE A 161 8.63 -0.71 10.21
CA PHE A 161 8.53 0.47 9.36
C PHE A 161 7.20 1.21 9.56
N TRP A 162 7.26 2.53 9.45
CA TRP A 162 6.08 3.40 9.59
C TRP A 162 5.52 3.77 8.23
N ARG A 163 6.40 3.87 7.24
CA ARG A 163 6.08 4.28 5.89
C ARG A 163 6.63 3.29 4.89
N MET A 164 5.87 3.09 3.83
CA MET A 164 6.25 2.24 2.73
C MET A 164 5.90 2.93 1.42
N LEU A 165 6.77 2.80 0.43
CA LEU A 165 6.48 3.13 -0.96
C LEU A 165 6.47 1.84 -1.77
N ILE A 166 5.38 1.57 -2.48
CA ILE A 166 5.30 0.52 -3.50
C ILE A 166 5.32 1.21 -4.85
N PHE A 167 6.45 1.11 -5.54
CA PHE A 167 6.64 1.61 -6.89
C PHE A 167 6.43 0.46 -7.87
N CYS A 168 5.22 0.40 -8.45
CA CYS A 168 4.84 -0.66 -9.38
C CYS A 168 3.98 -0.12 -10.52
N GLN A 169 3.90 -0.88 -11.61
CA GLN A 169 2.96 -0.60 -12.68
C GLN A 169 1.53 -1.01 -12.28
N GLY A 170 0.55 -0.51 -13.02
CA GLY A 170 -0.85 -0.78 -12.75
C GLY A 170 -1.76 0.06 -13.63
N GLY A 171 -3.05 0.03 -13.31
CA GLY A 171 -4.07 0.84 -13.94
C GLY A 171 -5.16 1.24 -12.95
N PRO A 172 -6.21 1.94 -13.39
CA PRO A 172 -7.33 2.32 -12.51
C PRO A 172 -7.94 1.10 -11.80
N GLY A 173 -7.78 1.03 -10.48
CA GLY A 173 -8.24 -0.08 -9.63
C GLY A 173 -7.40 -1.36 -9.67
N HIS A 174 -6.19 -1.34 -10.26
CA HIS A 174 -5.34 -2.51 -10.45
C HIS A 174 -3.89 -2.22 -10.07
N LEU A 175 -3.29 -3.06 -9.21
CA LEU A 175 -1.85 -3.03 -8.90
C LEU A 175 -1.17 -4.29 -9.44
N TYR A 176 -0.11 -4.13 -10.23
CA TYR A 176 0.63 -5.25 -10.80
C TYR A 176 1.85 -5.55 -9.94
N LEU A 177 1.63 -6.23 -8.81
CA LEU A 177 2.70 -6.59 -7.88
C LEU A 177 3.63 -7.63 -8.50
N LEU A 178 3.12 -8.81 -8.82
CA LEU A 178 3.87 -9.89 -9.47
C LEU A 178 3.11 -10.37 -10.72
N LYS A 179 3.80 -11.09 -11.59
CA LYS A 179 3.20 -11.72 -12.77
C LYS A 179 2.01 -12.59 -12.34
N ASN A 180 0.88 -12.43 -13.02
CA ASN A 180 -0.38 -13.11 -12.71
C ASN A 180 -0.98 -12.80 -11.32
N LYS A 181 -0.38 -11.91 -10.52
CA LYS A 181 -0.86 -11.49 -9.20
C LYS A 181 -1.25 -10.02 -9.21
N VAL A 182 -2.32 -9.75 -9.94
CA VAL A 182 -2.91 -8.41 -10.06
C VAL A 182 -3.85 -8.15 -8.89
N ALA A 183 -3.48 -7.23 -8.00
CA ALA A 183 -4.33 -6.86 -6.88
C ALA A 183 -5.47 -5.95 -7.35
N THR A 184 -6.69 -6.42 -7.11
CA THR A 184 -7.95 -5.70 -7.36
C THR A 184 -8.87 -5.89 -6.16
N PHE A 185 -9.88 -5.03 -6.00
CA PHE A 185 -10.84 -5.15 -4.91
C PHE A 185 -11.56 -6.53 -4.88
N ALA A 186 -11.67 -7.19 -6.04
CA ALA A 186 -12.32 -8.48 -6.18
C ALA A 186 -11.39 -9.67 -5.87
N LYS A 187 -10.08 -9.50 -6.04
CA LYS A 187 -9.08 -10.56 -5.90
C LYS A 187 -8.42 -10.57 -4.53
N VAL A 188 -8.19 -9.41 -3.92
CA VAL A 188 -7.34 -9.26 -2.72
C VAL A 188 -7.85 -10.03 -1.49
N GLU A 189 -9.16 -10.28 -1.38
CA GLU A 189 -9.75 -11.11 -0.33
C GLU A 189 -10.06 -12.56 -0.77
N LYS A 190 -10.09 -12.82 -2.09
CA LYS A 190 -10.49 -14.12 -2.64
C LYS A 190 -9.30 -15.02 -2.98
N GLU A 191 -8.19 -14.42 -3.37
CA GLU A 191 -6.94 -15.11 -3.63
C GLU A 191 -6.17 -15.19 -2.31
N GLU A 192 -6.10 -16.41 -1.74
CA GLU A 192 -5.56 -16.64 -0.40
C GLU A 192 -4.13 -16.12 -0.27
N ASP A 193 -3.26 -16.43 -1.23
CA ASP A 193 -1.86 -16.01 -1.23
C ASP A 193 -1.71 -14.48 -1.25
N MET A 194 -2.56 -13.79 -2.00
CA MET A 194 -2.58 -12.33 -2.02
C MET A 194 -3.05 -11.76 -0.68
N SER A 195 -4.08 -12.35 -0.09
CA SER A 195 -4.60 -11.93 1.21
C SER A 195 -3.56 -12.15 2.33
N GLN A 196 -2.86 -13.30 2.30
CA GLN A 196 -1.81 -13.67 3.24
C GLN A 196 -0.59 -12.76 3.11
N PHE A 197 -0.20 -12.37 1.90
CA PHE A 197 0.87 -11.41 1.67
C PHE A 197 0.60 -10.10 2.43
N TRP A 198 -0.57 -9.50 2.27
CA TRP A 198 -0.90 -8.23 2.95
C TRP A 198 -1.01 -8.36 4.47
N ARG A 199 -1.54 -9.49 4.96
CA ARG A 199 -1.60 -9.80 6.40
C ARG A 199 -0.23 -10.02 7.02
N ARG A 200 0.71 -10.63 6.29
CA ARG A 200 2.09 -10.83 6.76
C ARG A 200 2.90 -9.54 6.65
N LEU A 201 2.70 -8.78 5.57
CA LEU A 201 3.30 -7.46 5.39
C LEU A 201 2.96 -6.52 6.54
N SER A 202 1.70 -6.50 6.99
CA SER A 202 1.28 -5.64 8.10
C SER A 202 1.99 -5.94 9.42
N ARG A 203 2.48 -7.16 9.65
CA ARG A 203 3.27 -7.52 10.85
C ARG A 203 4.64 -6.83 10.93
N PHE A 204 5.13 -6.31 9.81
CA PHE A 204 6.35 -5.51 9.76
C PHE A 204 6.09 -4.01 9.97
N MET A 205 4.82 -3.60 10.05
CA MET A 205 4.44 -2.23 10.32
C MET A 205 4.40 -1.96 11.82
N SER A 206 4.63 -0.71 12.19
CA SER A 206 4.76 -0.31 13.58
C SER A 206 3.44 -0.42 14.35
N LYS A 207 3.55 -0.92 15.59
CA LYS A 207 2.47 -0.93 16.59
C LYS A 207 2.55 0.29 17.53
N VAL A 208 3.70 0.95 17.60
CA VAL A 208 3.95 2.08 18.51
C VAL A 208 3.78 3.45 17.85
N ASN A 209 3.68 3.49 16.51
CA ASN A 209 3.42 4.72 15.78
C ASN A 209 2.09 5.37 16.26
N PRO A 210 2.12 6.62 16.76
CA PRO A 210 0.91 7.32 17.21
C PRO A 210 -0.03 7.69 16.05
N GLU A 211 0.50 7.76 14.84
CA GLU A 211 -0.26 7.97 13.61
C GLU A 211 -0.51 6.63 12.89
N PRO A 212 -1.49 6.55 11.97
CA PRO A 212 -1.59 5.41 11.07
C PRO A 212 -0.29 5.22 10.28
N ASN A 213 0.13 3.97 10.13
CA ASN A 213 1.21 3.65 9.20
C ASN A 213 0.76 3.97 7.77
N LEU A 214 1.69 4.34 6.90
CA LEU A 214 1.35 4.89 5.58
C LEU A 214 1.98 4.08 4.45
N ILE A 215 1.16 3.62 3.50
CA ILE A 215 1.61 2.98 2.27
C ILE A 215 1.29 3.88 1.07
N HIS A 216 2.33 4.39 0.45
CA HIS A 216 2.24 5.12 -0.81
C HIS A 216 2.30 4.16 -2.00
N ILE A 217 1.43 4.38 -2.97
CA ILE A 217 1.45 3.70 -4.27
C ILE A 217 1.86 4.70 -5.35
N MET A 218 2.97 4.41 -6.03
CA MET A 218 3.51 5.22 -7.13
C MET A 218 3.69 4.36 -8.40
N GLY A 219 3.70 5.01 -9.56
CA GLY A 219 3.91 4.37 -10.86
C GLY A 219 2.63 3.92 -11.57
N CYS A 220 1.47 4.16 -10.97
CA CYS A 220 0.17 3.90 -11.58
C CYS A 220 -0.91 4.85 -11.05
N TYR A 221 -2.02 4.96 -11.80
CA TYR A 221 -3.18 5.76 -11.42
C TYR A 221 -4.28 4.88 -10.81
N VAL A 222 -4.00 4.24 -9.67
CA VAL A 222 -4.92 3.28 -9.05
C VAL A 222 -6.26 3.91 -8.64
N LEU A 223 -6.24 5.16 -8.18
CA LEU A 223 -7.44 5.93 -7.80
C LEU A 223 -8.18 6.56 -8.99
N GLY A 224 -7.83 6.18 -10.23
CA GLY A 224 -8.51 6.69 -11.43
C GLY A 224 -9.94 6.21 -11.62
N ASN A 225 -10.44 5.33 -10.76
CA ASN A 225 -11.84 4.91 -10.74
C ASN A 225 -12.29 4.52 -9.31
N PRO A 226 -13.60 4.36 -9.07
CA PRO A 226 -14.13 3.95 -7.76
C PRO A 226 -13.67 2.56 -7.30
N ASN A 227 -13.14 1.70 -8.20
CA ASN A 227 -12.62 0.40 -7.82
C ASN A 227 -11.27 0.52 -7.10
N GLY A 228 -10.49 1.57 -7.37
CA GLY A 228 -9.28 1.91 -6.63
C GLY A 228 -9.56 2.21 -5.16
N GLU A 229 -10.57 3.05 -4.89
CA GLU A 229 -10.99 3.34 -3.52
C GLU A 229 -11.45 2.07 -2.78
N LYS A 230 -12.25 1.23 -3.45
CA LYS A 230 -12.67 -0.07 -2.89
C LYS A 230 -11.48 -0.99 -2.61
N LEU A 231 -10.49 -1.03 -3.50
CA LEU A 231 -9.25 -1.80 -3.30
C LEU A 231 -8.52 -1.31 -2.05
N PHE A 232 -8.33 0.01 -1.89
CA PHE A 232 -7.67 0.56 -0.71
C PHE A 232 -8.45 0.24 0.57
N GLN A 233 -9.77 0.39 0.58
CA GLN A 233 -10.59 0.02 1.74
C GLN A 233 -10.47 -1.47 2.09
N LYS A 234 -10.40 -2.35 1.09
CA LYS A 234 -10.20 -3.79 1.29
C LYS A 234 -8.83 -4.11 1.86
N LEU A 235 -7.78 -3.46 1.35
CA LEU A 235 -6.41 -3.59 1.89
C LEU A 235 -6.31 -3.12 3.33
N LYS A 236 -6.88 -1.95 3.66
CA LYS A 236 -6.93 -1.45 5.05
C LYS A 236 -7.58 -2.44 6.00
N ASN A 237 -8.69 -3.07 5.58
CA ASN A 237 -9.38 -4.06 6.39
C ASN A 237 -8.55 -5.35 6.57
N LEU A 238 -7.87 -5.80 5.51
CA LEU A 238 -6.98 -6.97 5.58
C LEU A 238 -5.80 -6.77 6.51
N MET A 239 -5.28 -5.54 6.59
CA MET A 239 -4.10 -5.20 7.37
C MET A 239 -4.39 -4.89 8.85
N ARG A 240 -5.66 -4.93 9.28
CA ARG A 240 -6.01 -4.82 10.71
C ARG A 240 -5.33 -5.92 11.52
N PRO A 241 -4.93 -5.64 12.78
CA PRO A 241 -5.21 -4.42 13.54
C PRO A 241 -4.16 -3.30 13.38
N TYR A 242 -3.15 -3.47 12.52
CA TYR A 242 -2.17 -2.43 12.21
C TYR A 242 -2.91 -1.28 11.52
N SER A 243 -3.00 -0.12 12.17
CA SER A 243 -3.62 1.07 11.58
C SER A 243 -2.81 1.45 10.34
N VAL A 244 -3.41 1.33 9.15
CA VAL A 244 -2.75 1.57 7.86
C VAL A 244 -3.61 2.47 6.99
N GLU A 245 -2.99 3.50 6.43
CA GLU A 245 -3.53 4.38 5.42
C GLU A 245 -2.83 4.15 4.07
N PHE A 246 -3.57 4.37 2.98
CA PHE A 246 -3.08 4.20 1.62
C PHE A 246 -3.24 5.50 0.85
N GLU A 247 -2.16 5.94 0.22
CA GLU A 247 -2.12 7.16 -0.58
C GLU A 247 -1.54 6.90 -1.97
N SER A 248 -2.11 7.55 -2.97
CA SER A 248 -1.60 7.52 -4.35
C SER A 248 -1.86 8.86 -5.03
N PRO A 249 -1.23 9.94 -4.54
CA PRO A 249 -1.41 11.26 -5.13
C PRO A 249 -0.82 11.29 -6.54
N LEU A 250 -1.40 12.14 -7.39
CA LEU A 250 -0.87 12.37 -8.74
C LEU A 250 0.53 12.99 -8.64
N GLU A 251 1.52 12.41 -9.31
CA GLU A 251 2.93 12.85 -9.23
C GLU A 251 3.13 14.35 -9.56
N LEU A 252 2.26 14.94 -10.39
CA LEU A 252 2.31 16.36 -10.78
C LEU A 252 1.56 17.30 -9.80
N SER A 253 0.91 16.76 -8.78
CA SER A 253 0.22 17.55 -7.75
C SER A 253 1.18 17.97 -6.62
N ALA A 254 0.77 18.94 -5.80
CA ALA A 254 1.53 19.33 -4.61
C ALA A 254 1.76 18.14 -3.65
N GLN A 255 0.71 17.35 -3.39
CA GLN A 255 0.80 16.11 -2.59
C GLN A 255 1.72 15.07 -3.24
N GLY A 256 1.70 14.99 -4.58
CA GLY A 256 2.61 14.12 -5.32
C GLY A 256 4.07 14.54 -5.18
N LYS A 257 4.33 15.85 -5.22
CA LYS A 257 5.65 16.41 -4.97
C LYS A 257 6.12 16.09 -3.54
N GLU A 258 5.28 16.30 -2.53
CA GLU A 258 5.60 15.98 -1.13
C GLU A 258 5.92 14.49 -0.94
N MET A 259 5.14 13.60 -1.56
CA MET A 259 5.41 12.16 -1.56
C MET A 259 6.75 11.85 -2.26
N ILE A 260 7.05 12.45 -3.41
CA ILE A 260 8.34 12.23 -4.10
C ILE A 260 9.49 12.71 -3.21
N GLU A 261 9.36 13.92 -2.68
CA GLU A 261 10.28 14.53 -1.71
C GLU A 261 10.28 13.83 -0.35
N MET A 262 9.59 12.71 -0.16
CA MET A 262 9.72 11.86 1.02
C MET A 262 10.74 10.72 0.79
N TYR A 263 10.88 10.23 -0.44
CA TYR A 263 11.72 9.07 -0.77
C TYR A 263 12.90 9.41 -1.69
N PHE A 264 12.80 10.48 -2.47
CA PHE A 264 13.75 10.78 -3.54
C PHE A 264 14.37 12.15 -3.40
N ASP A 265 15.56 12.30 -3.98
CA ASP A 265 16.03 13.62 -4.37
C ASP A 265 15.15 14.10 -5.53
N PHE A 266 14.42 15.19 -5.31
CA PHE A 266 13.43 15.68 -6.28
C PHE A 266 14.04 16.01 -7.64
N ARG A 267 15.27 16.54 -7.67
CA ARG A 267 15.95 16.91 -8.92
C ARG A 267 16.39 15.67 -9.69
N LEU A 268 16.95 14.69 -8.99
CA LEU A 268 17.34 13.42 -9.59
C LEU A 268 16.12 12.62 -10.07
N TYR A 269 15.03 12.60 -9.29
CA TYR A 269 13.76 11.98 -9.69
C TYR A 269 13.22 12.60 -10.97
N ARG A 270 13.17 13.94 -11.05
CA ARG A 270 12.73 14.67 -12.24
C ARG A 270 13.59 14.31 -13.46
N LEU A 271 14.91 14.30 -13.30
CA LEU A 271 15.84 13.92 -14.36
C LEU A 271 15.60 12.48 -14.84
N TRP A 272 15.52 11.53 -13.92
CA TRP A 272 15.24 10.12 -14.21
C TRP A 272 13.90 9.96 -14.94
N LYS A 273 12.84 10.64 -14.48
CA LYS A 273 11.49 10.58 -15.07
C LYS A 273 11.48 11.06 -16.53
N THR A 274 12.20 12.13 -16.85
CA THR A 274 12.31 12.62 -18.25
C THR A 274 13.06 11.66 -19.15
N ARG A 275 13.98 10.86 -18.60
CA ARG A 275 14.86 9.93 -19.34
C ARG A 275 14.38 8.49 -19.34
N GLN A 276 13.28 8.18 -18.65
CA GLN A 276 12.78 6.80 -18.50
C GLN A 276 12.40 6.13 -19.84
N HIS A 277 12.02 6.92 -20.84
CA HIS A 277 11.69 6.46 -22.20
C HIS A 277 12.76 6.85 -23.24
N SER A 278 13.82 7.55 -22.83
CA SER A 278 14.91 7.90 -23.74
C SER A 278 15.72 6.65 -24.07
N LYS A 279 15.85 6.37 -25.37
CA LYS A 279 16.74 5.34 -25.93
C LYS A 279 18.21 5.78 -25.93
N LEU A 280 18.49 7.04 -25.63
CA LEU A 280 19.81 7.65 -25.73
C LEU A 280 20.47 7.79 -24.35
N LEU A 281 21.55 7.03 -24.23
CA LEU A 281 22.77 7.18 -23.42
C LEU A 281 22.81 6.59 -22.00
N ASP A 282 23.84 5.76 -21.89
CA ASP A 282 24.39 5.01 -20.78
C ASP A 282 24.75 5.93 -19.59
N TYR A 283 24.51 5.42 -18.38
CA TYR A 283 24.79 6.13 -17.14
C TYR A 283 26.29 6.20 -16.78
N GLU A 284 27.19 5.72 -17.65
CA GLU A 284 28.64 5.74 -17.41
C GLU A 284 29.25 7.16 -17.35
N ASP A 285 28.55 8.18 -17.85
CA ASP A 285 29.04 9.57 -17.81
C ASP A 285 28.69 10.34 -16.51
N LEU A 286 28.17 9.68 -15.48
CA LEU A 286 27.65 10.34 -14.25
C LEU A 286 28.25 9.83 -12.92
N LEU A 287 29.27 8.98 -12.95
CA LEU A 287 30.11 8.63 -11.80
C LEU A 287 31.46 9.35 -11.86
#